data_AF-A0A9E2CIC4-F1
#
_entry.id   AF-A0A9E2CIC4-F1
#
_cell.length_a   1.000
_cell.length_b   1.000
_cell.length_c   1.000
_cell.angle_alpha   90.00
_cell.angle_beta   90.00
_cell.angle_gamma   90.00
#
_symmetry.space_group_name_H-M   'P 1'
#
loop_
_entity.id
_entity.type
_entity.pdbx_description
1 polymer ?
#
loop_
_entity_poly.entity_id
_entity_poly.type
_entity_poly.pdbx_seq_one_letter_code
_entity_poly.pdbx_strand_id
1 'polypeptide(L)'
;MTRDKRDRERLLLDFHLDRIGDEDREWIEAELLRDAEFRTKSDRLGDALRPLDYFTPATQPTGLADRVLRAIEQRRLAKDVDADASTSRSGLATGEGYQPRLRFRMREILAVAASIALLVAVALPAVGNLRSRVRRTMCASNLGSISRGVALYQQASAGSLPFAGLVREAAWLPGAARSRPLASNSRHVYRLVKLSFAEPKDFVCPADHDGQPMRADELADYDDFAGPNNVSYASLNLAGEHPNTRPPTPIAYMSDANPLFVNGRFDAKVDPSKANSRNHPRAAGQSVLYLDGSVRWLTSPVYGAKRDNLWLAGDRRAYVGIEIPVSDDDAFLIPGCPAEGRAESVRSLQ
;
A
#
# COMPACT_ATOMS: atom_id res chain seq x y z
N MET A 1 -42.39 -2.07 8.57
CA MET A 1 -41.58 -2.59 9.70
C MET A 1 -40.19 -2.00 9.59
N THR A 2 -39.71 -1.31 10.61
CA THR A 2 -38.35 -0.76 10.66
C THR A 2 -37.38 -1.90 10.98
N ARG A 3 -36.53 -2.28 10.01
CA ARG A 3 -35.46 -3.27 10.22
C ARG A 3 -34.31 -2.67 11.04
N ASP A 4 -33.70 -3.44 11.93
CA ASP A 4 -32.54 -2.99 12.73
C ASP A 4 -31.37 -2.60 11.81
N LYS A 5 -30.53 -1.66 12.26
CA LYS A 5 -29.39 -1.15 11.49
C LYS A 5 -28.43 -2.27 11.04
N ARG A 6 -28.19 -3.27 11.89
CA ARG A 6 -27.34 -4.43 11.56
C ARG A 6 -27.94 -5.32 10.47
N ASP A 7 -29.25 -5.48 10.46
CA ASP A 7 -29.95 -6.23 9.41
C ASP A 7 -29.90 -5.45 8.09
N ARG A 8 -30.07 -4.12 8.11
CA ARG A 8 -29.95 -3.26 6.92
C ARG A 8 -28.58 -3.36 6.25
N GLU A 9 -27.50 -3.32 7.03
CA GLU A 9 -26.12 -3.41 6.51
C GLU A 9 -25.81 -4.80 5.93
N ARG A 10 -26.29 -5.87 6.57
CA ARG A 10 -26.13 -7.23 6.06
C ARG A 10 -26.86 -7.44 4.73
N LEU A 11 -28.12 -7.01 4.67
CA LEU A 11 -28.94 -7.12 3.46
C LEU A 11 -28.33 -6.34 2.30
N LEU A 12 -27.74 -5.17 2.57
CA LEU A 12 -27.05 -4.38 1.55
C LEU A 12 -25.84 -5.12 0.98
N LEU A 13 -25.07 -5.83 1.81
CA LEU A 13 -23.97 -6.67 1.35
C LEU A 13 -24.49 -7.87 0.52
N ASP A 14 -25.51 -8.56 1.01
CA ASP A 14 -26.12 -9.69 0.30
C ASP A 14 -26.70 -9.26 -1.06
N PHE A 15 -27.19 -8.03 -1.18
CA PHE A 15 -27.64 -7.42 -2.45
C PHE A 15 -26.50 -7.25 -3.46
N HIS A 16 -25.36 -6.68 -3.05
CA HIS A 16 -24.19 -6.52 -3.93
C HIS A 16 -23.53 -7.84 -4.32
N LEU A 17 -23.71 -8.89 -3.52
CA LEU A 17 -23.19 -10.24 -3.79
C LEU A 17 -24.19 -11.14 -4.54
N ASP A 18 -25.36 -10.63 -4.91
CA ASP A 18 -26.46 -11.37 -5.54
C ASP A 18 -26.94 -12.60 -4.72
N ARG A 19 -26.94 -12.47 -3.39
CA ARG A 19 -27.34 -13.51 -2.43
C ARG A 19 -28.62 -13.20 -1.67
N ILE A 20 -29.42 -12.27 -2.19
CA ILE A 20 -30.63 -11.76 -1.55
C ILE A 20 -31.89 -12.39 -2.16
N GLY A 21 -32.93 -12.61 -1.34
CA GLY A 21 -34.23 -13.10 -1.81
C GLY A 21 -35.11 -11.99 -2.40
N ASP A 22 -36.16 -12.37 -3.13
CA ASP A 22 -37.00 -11.44 -3.91
C ASP A 22 -37.67 -10.36 -3.06
N GLU A 23 -38.30 -10.74 -1.93
CA GLU A 23 -38.96 -9.78 -1.01
C GLU A 23 -37.97 -8.77 -0.40
N ASP A 24 -36.74 -9.21 -0.13
CA ASP A 24 -35.69 -8.37 0.45
C ASP A 24 -35.06 -7.45 -0.59
N ARG A 25 -34.99 -7.89 -1.86
CA ARG A 25 -34.52 -7.09 -2.99
C ARG A 25 -35.43 -5.90 -3.25
N GLU A 26 -36.74 -6.12 -3.35
CA GLU A 26 -37.73 -5.05 -3.52
C GLU A 26 -37.64 -4.01 -2.39
N TRP A 27 -37.44 -4.48 -1.15
CA TRP A 27 -37.27 -3.60 -0.01
C TRP A 27 -36.00 -2.72 -0.14
N ILE A 28 -34.86 -3.29 -0.53
CA ILE A 28 -33.61 -2.53 -0.72
C ILE A 28 -33.75 -1.52 -1.85
N GLU A 29 -34.31 -1.89 -2.99
CA GLU A 29 -34.47 -0.99 -4.13
C GLU A 29 -35.36 0.21 -3.76
N ALA A 30 -36.46 -0.04 -3.04
CA ALA A 30 -37.31 1.02 -2.52
C ALA A 30 -36.57 1.90 -1.49
N GLU A 31 -35.73 1.32 -0.65
CA GLU A 31 -34.96 2.04 0.38
C GLU A 31 -33.84 2.89 -0.24
N LEU A 32 -33.15 2.40 -1.27
CA LEU A 32 -32.13 3.14 -2.02
C LEU A 32 -32.70 4.37 -2.71
N LEU A 33 -33.97 4.34 -3.11
CA LEU A 33 -34.67 5.50 -3.67
C LEU A 33 -35.02 6.55 -2.62
N ARG A 34 -35.27 6.13 -1.36
CA ARG A 34 -35.78 6.99 -0.28
C ARG A 34 -34.69 7.57 0.62
N ASP A 35 -33.60 6.84 0.88
CA ASP A 35 -32.57 7.21 1.84
C ASP A 35 -31.23 7.50 1.14
N ALA A 36 -30.84 8.77 1.09
CA ALA A 36 -29.62 9.22 0.45
C ALA A 36 -28.33 8.75 1.16
N GLU A 37 -28.38 8.58 2.49
CA GLU A 37 -27.24 8.05 3.25
C GLU A 37 -27.06 6.56 2.96
N PHE A 38 -28.18 5.82 2.88
CA PHE A 38 -28.18 4.41 2.51
C PHE A 38 -27.68 4.18 1.09
N ARG A 39 -28.07 5.03 0.13
CA ARG A 39 -27.53 5.03 -1.24
C ARG A 39 -26.03 5.26 -1.28
N THR A 40 -25.53 6.27 -0.57
CA THR A 40 -24.09 6.56 -0.48
C THR A 40 -23.29 5.37 0.06
N LYS A 41 -23.85 4.63 1.04
CA LYS A 41 -23.23 3.40 1.56
C LYS A 41 -23.24 2.28 0.52
N SER A 42 -24.33 2.13 -0.23
CA SER A 42 -24.42 1.17 -1.33
C SER A 42 -23.36 1.44 -2.39
N ASP A 43 -23.20 2.69 -2.81
CA ASP A 43 -22.24 3.08 -3.83
C ASP A 43 -20.80 2.76 -3.39
N ARG A 44 -20.44 3.13 -2.14
CA ARG A 44 -19.13 2.80 -1.56
C ARG A 44 -18.87 1.30 -1.47
N LEU A 45 -19.91 0.51 -1.16
CA LEU A 45 -19.79 -0.94 -1.08
C LEU A 45 -19.58 -1.54 -2.47
N GLY A 46 -20.32 -1.06 -3.48
CA GLY A 46 -20.13 -1.45 -4.87
C GLY A 46 -18.71 -1.11 -5.36
N ASP A 47 -18.21 0.09 -5.08
CA ASP A 47 -16.83 0.49 -5.40
C ASP A 47 -15.78 -0.44 -4.74
N ALA A 48 -16.01 -0.83 -3.48
CA ALA A 48 -15.12 -1.73 -2.75
C ALA A 48 -15.13 -3.17 -3.28
N LEU A 49 -16.26 -3.62 -3.84
CA LEU A 49 -16.43 -4.97 -4.38
C LEU A 49 -16.08 -5.08 -5.87
N ARG A 50 -16.05 -3.97 -6.61
CA ARG A 50 -15.70 -3.90 -8.05
C ARG A 50 -14.44 -4.71 -8.45
N PRO A 51 -13.36 -4.80 -7.65
CA PRO A 51 -12.22 -5.65 -7.99
C PRO A 51 -12.56 -7.14 -8.16
N LEU A 52 -13.64 -7.64 -7.54
CA LEU A 52 -14.09 -9.02 -7.64
C LEU A 52 -14.71 -9.34 -9.01
N ASP A 53 -15.30 -8.36 -9.70
CA ASP A 53 -15.92 -8.54 -11.02
C ASP A 53 -14.90 -8.98 -12.08
N TYR A 54 -13.63 -8.64 -11.87
CA TYR A 54 -12.52 -8.97 -12.76
C TYR A 54 -11.66 -10.13 -12.24
N PHE A 55 -12.01 -10.69 -11.07
CA PHE A 55 -11.25 -11.78 -10.49
C PHE A 55 -11.57 -13.08 -11.24
N THR A 56 -10.59 -13.62 -11.96
CA THR A 56 -10.70 -14.96 -12.54
C THR A 56 -10.32 -16.00 -11.48
N PRO A 57 -11.26 -16.79 -10.94
CA PRO A 57 -10.94 -17.80 -9.95
C PRO A 57 -10.03 -18.87 -10.56
N ALA A 58 -9.02 -19.30 -9.80
CA ALA A 58 -8.19 -20.43 -10.19
C ALA A 58 -9.06 -21.68 -10.39
N THR A 59 -8.68 -22.51 -11.38
CA THR A 59 -9.37 -23.78 -11.64
C THR A 59 -9.39 -24.62 -10.38
N GLN A 60 -10.60 -24.89 -9.86
CA GLN A 60 -10.76 -25.67 -8.64
C GLN A 60 -10.30 -27.11 -8.89
N PRO A 61 -9.62 -27.76 -7.93
CA PRO A 61 -9.27 -29.16 -8.04
C PRO A 61 -10.53 -30.02 -8.22
N THR A 62 -10.49 -30.96 -9.16
CA THR A 62 -11.58 -31.92 -9.39
C THR A 62 -11.95 -32.66 -8.10
N GLY A 63 -13.24 -32.73 -7.79
CA GLY A 63 -13.76 -33.41 -6.60
C GLY A 63 -13.58 -32.64 -5.27
N LEU A 64 -13.29 -31.34 -5.30
CA LEU A 64 -13.27 -30.52 -4.08
C LEU A 64 -14.63 -30.48 -3.37
N ALA A 65 -15.71 -30.24 -4.10
CA ALA A 65 -17.06 -30.18 -3.54
C ALA A 65 -17.45 -31.49 -2.84
N ASP A 66 -17.22 -32.63 -3.50
CA ASP A 66 -17.52 -33.95 -2.93
C ASP A 66 -16.73 -34.24 -1.66
N ARG A 67 -15.44 -33.85 -1.62
CA ARG A 67 -14.60 -34.03 -0.43
C ARG A 67 -15.07 -33.16 0.74
N VAL A 68 -15.47 -31.93 0.47
CA VAL A 68 -15.99 -31.01 1.49
C VAL A 68 -17.34 -31.52 2.03
N LEU A 69 -18.25 -31.95 1.15
CA LEU A 69 -19.54 -32.52 1.57
C LEU A 69 -19.36 -33.78 2.42
N ARG A 70 -18.48 -34.70 2.01
CA ARG A 70 -18.14 -35.89 2.82
C ARG A 70 -17.52 -35.51 4.17
N ALA A 71 -16.65 -34.51 4.22
CA ALA A 71 -16.05 -34.06 5.49
C ALA A 71 -17.08 -33.44 6.44
N ILE A 72 -18.08 -32.71 5.90
CA ILE A 72 -19.19 -32.16 6.69
C ILE A 72 -20.08 -33.27 7.22
N GLU A 73 -20.40 -34.26 6.40
CA GLU A 73 -21.22 -35.41 6.78
C GLU A 73 -20.53 -36.25 7.86
N GLN A 74 -19.22 -36.53 7.70
CA GLN A 74 -18.40 -37.19 8.73
C GLN A 74 -18.37 -36.41 10.05
N ARG A 75 -18.30 -35.07 10.01
CA ARG A 75 -18.35 -34.23 11.22
C ARG A 75 -19.73 -34.19 11.87
N ARG A 76 -20.82 -34.26 11.10
CA ARG A 76 -22.18 -34.38 11.65
C ARG A 76 -22.34 -35.72 12.37
N LEU A 77 -21.96 -36.82 11.70
CA LEU A 77 -22.03 -38.16 12.26
C LEU A 77 -21.15 -38.32 13.52
N ALA A 78 -19.95 -37.73 13.54
CA ALA A 78 -19.10 -37.72 14.74
C ALA A 78 -19.75 -36.96 15.92
N LYS A 79 -20.52 -35.90 15.64
CA LYS A 79 -21.27 -35.16 16.66
C LYS A 79 -22.45 -35.96 17.22
N ASP A 80 -23.06 -36.81 16.41
CA ASP A 80 -24.18 -37.66 16.84
C ASP A 80 -23.68 -38.87 17.68
N VAL A 81 -22.46 -39.37 17.43
CA VAL A 81 -21.85 -40.46 18.22
C VAL A 81 -21.41 -39.98 19.62
N ASP A 82 -20.91 -38.75 19.76
CA ASP A 82 -20.56 -38.17 21.07
C ASP A 82 -21.79 -37.83 21.93
N ALA A 83 -22.97 -37.67 21.30
CA ALA A 83 -24.23 -37.45 22.02
C ALA A 83 -24.71 -38.73 22.73
N ASP A 84 -24.55 -39.90 22.09
CA ASP A 84 -25.01 -41.20 22.61
C ASP A 84 -24.11 -41.80 23.70
N ALA A 85 -22.83 -41.41 23.74
CA ALA A 85 -21.89 -41.90 24.76
C ALA A 85 -22.13 -41.30 26.17
N SER A 86 -22.93 -40.22 26.27
CA SER A 86 -23.22 -39.54 27.54
C SER A 86 -24.50 -40.01 28.25
N THR A 87 -25.30 -40.88 27.62
CA THR A 87 -26.69 -41.17 28.05
C THR A 87 -26.87 -42.51 28.78
N SER A 88 -25.83 -43.32 28.96
CA SER A 88 -25.92 -44.59 29.71
C SER A 88 -25.49 -44.43 31.17
N ARG A 89 -26.16 -43.58 31.94
CA ARG A 89 -26.20 -43.64 33.42
C ARG A 89 -27.23 -42.64 33.97
N SER A 90 -28.52 -42.97 33.88
CA SER A 90 -29.47 -42.72 34.97
C SER A 90 -30.80 -43.39 34.65
N GLY A 91 -31.19 -44.35 35.47
CA GLY A 91 -32.55 -44.88 35.47
C GLY A 91 -33.56 -43.81 35.88
N LEU A 92 -34.77 -43.94 35.34
CA LEU A 92 -36.06 -43.53 35.89
C LEU A 92 -36.10 -42.21 36.66
N ALA A 93 -36.37 -41.11 35.95
CA ALA A 93 -37.26 -40.06 36.46
C ALA A 93 -37.83 -39.25 35.29
N THR A 94 -39.11 -38.96 35.42
CA THR A 94 -40.00 -38.13 34.60
C THR A 94 -39.36 -36.87 34.01
N GLY A 95 -39.78 -36.55 32.78
CA GLY A 95 -39.32 -35.39 32.02
C GLY A 95 -39.57 -34.06 32.73
N GLU A 96 -38.48 -33.37 33.03
CA GLU A 96 -38.39 -31.92 33.11
C GLU A 96 -37.06 -31.53 32.45
N GLY A 97 -37.10 -30.58 31.53
CA GLY A 97 -35.93 -30.14 30.77
C GLY A 97 -34.85 -29.58 31.69
N TYR A 98 -33.80 -30.36 31.93
CA TYR A 98 -32.57 -29.87 32.53
C TYR A 98 -31.85 -28.99 31.50
N GLN A 99 -32.25 -27.72 31.43
CA GLN A 99 -31.39 -26.67 30.87
C GLN A 99 -30.25 -26.49 31.89
N PRO A 100 -29.00 -26.88 31.57
CA PRO A 100 -27.88 -26.67 32.48
C PRO A 100 -27.68 -25.16 32.59
N ARG A 101 -28.25 -24.56 33.64
CA ARG A 101 -27.97 -23.17 33.98
C ARG A 101 -26.53 -23.14 34.52
N LEU A 102 -25.59 -22.75 33.66
CA LEU A 102 -24.22 -22.41 34.06
C LEU A 102 -24.29 -21.31 35.14
N ARG A 103 -24.19 -21.71 36.40
CA ARG A 103 -24.12 -20.78 37.54
C ARG A 103 -22.68 -20.26 37.63
N PHE A 104 -22.34 -19.29 36.79
CA PHE A 104 -21.05 -18.61 36.86
C PHE A 104 -20.95 -17.80 38.16
N ARG A 105 -19.89 -18.01 38.92
CA ARG A 105 -19.55 -17.14 40.05
C ARG A 105 -18.88 -15.86 39.54
N MET A 106 -19.07 -14.74 40.22
CA MET A 106 -18.45 -13.44 39.84
C MET A 106 -16.93 -13.54 39.66
N ARG A 107 -16.25 -14.37 40.48
CA ARG A 107 -14.82 -14.62 40.37
C ARG A 107 -14.42 -15.33 39.08
N GLU A 108 -15.25 -16.24 38.58
CA GLU A 108 -15.00 -16.99 37.34
C GLU A 108 -15.16 -16.06 36.13
N ILE A 109 -16.20 -15.21 36.13
CA ILE A 109 -16.37 -14.17 35.10
C ILE A 109 -15.19 -13.21 35.11
N LEU A 110 -14.73 -12.78 36.28
CA LEU A 110 -13.57 -11.89 36.41
C LEU A 110 -12.29 -12.54 35.89
N ALA A 111 -12.05 -13.82 36.19
CA ALA A 111 -10.88 -14.55 35.70
C ALA A 111 -10.89 -14.71 34.16
N VAL A 112 -12.05 -14.99 33.58
CA VAL A 112 -12.24 -15.06 32.12
C VAL A 112 -12.05 -13.69 31.48
N ALA A 113 -12.64 -12.63 32.06
CA ALA A 113 -12.45 -11.27 31.57
C ALA A 113 -10.97 -10.83 31.64
N ALA A 114 -10.27 -11.15 32.74
CA ALA A 114 -8.86 -10.83 32.90
C ALA A 114 -7.96 -11.57 31.90
N SER A 115 -8.25 -12.85 31.63
CA SER A 115 -7.51 -13.63 30.63
C SER A 115 -7.78 -13.16 29.20
N ILE A 116 -9.03 -12.81 28.85
CA ILE A 116 -9.35 -12.18 27.57
C ILE A 116 -8.64 -10.82 27.44
N ALA A 117 -8.69 -9.98 28.46
CA ALA A 117 -8.03 -8.68 28.45
C ALA A 117 -6.52 -8.82 28.24
N LEU A 118 -5.88 -9.79 28.90
CA LEU A 118 -4.46 -10.11 28.71
C LEU A 118 -4.18 -10.58 27.28
N LEU A 119 -4.98 -11.49 26.73
CA LEU A 119 -4.83 -11.97 25.36
C LEU A 119 -4.95 -10.83 24.35
N VAL A 120 -5.96 -9.97 24.49
CA VAL A 120 -6.16 -8.80 23.61
C VAL A 120 -5.00 -7.82 23.73
N ALA A 121 -4.53 -7.54 24.96
CA ALA A 121 -3.40 -6.65 25.20
C ALA A 121 -2.11 -7.09 24.50
N VAL A 122 -1.87 -8.41 24.38
CA VAL A 122 -0.71 -8.95 23.66
C VAL A 122 -0.97 -9.10 22.16
N ALA A 123 -2.17 -9.49 21.75
CA ALA A 123 -2.51 -9.77 20.35
C ALA A 123 -2.52 -8.50 19.48
N LEU A 124 -3.07 -7.38 19.97
CA LEU A 124 -3.16 -6.13 19.21
C LEU A 124 -1.78 -5.58 18.77
N PRO A 125 -0.78 -5.39 19.67
CA PRO A 125 0.54 -4.93 19.25
C PRO A 125 1.25 -5.93 18.34
N ALA A 126 1.02 -7.23 18.53
CA ALA A 126 1.59 -8.27 17.66
C ALA A 126 1.09 -8.13 16.20
N VAL A 127 -0.21 -7.92 16.00
CA VAL A 127 -0.80 -7.71 14.66
C VAL A 127 -0.27 -6.43 14.02
N GLY A 128 -0.16 -5.33 14.77
CA GLY A 128 0.40 -4.07 14.27
C GLY A 128 1.85 -4.20 13.79
N ASN A 129 2.67 -4.90 14.57
CA ASN A 129 4.06 -5.18 14.20
C ASN A 129 4.16 -6.10 12.98
N LEU A 130 3.31 -7.12 12.88
CA LEU A 130 3.26 -8.01 11.72
C LEU A 130 2.90 -7.26 10.43
N ARG A 131 1.83 -6.44 10.46
CA ARG A 131 1.43 -5.60 9.31
C ARG A 131 2.57 -4.67 8.87
N SER A 132 3.27 -4.07 9.84
CA SER A 132 4.42 -3.20 9.56
C SER A 132 5.55 -3.97 8.87
N ARG A 133 5.85 -5.19 9.28
CA ARG A 133 6.86 -6.05 8.63
C ARG A 133 6.43 -6.45 7.22
N VAL A 134 5.18 -6.87 7.03
CA VAL A 134 4.64 -7.23 5.71
C VAL A 134 4.74 -6.05 4.73
N ARG A 135 4.34 -4.84 5.16
CA ARG A 135 4.47 -3.62 4.34
C ARG A 135 5.92 -3.33 3.96
N ARG A 136 6.88 -3.51 4.87
CA ARG A 136 8.31 -3.36 4.56
C ARG A 136 8.79 -4.39 3.55
N THR A 137 8.40 -5.66 3.69
CA THR A 137 8.74 -6.72 2.73
C THR A 137 8.16 -6.43 1.35
N MET A 138 6.90 -5.98 1.27
CA MET A 138 6.27 -5.61 0.01
C MET A 138 6.94 -4.37 -0.61
N CYS A 139 7.25 -3.35 0.20
CA CYS A 139 8.00 -2.17 -0.25
C CYS A 139 9.37 -2.57 -0.83
N ALA A 140 10.11 -3.45 -0.15
CA ALA A 140 11.37 -3.97 -0.65
C ALA A 140 11.21 -4.79 -1.95
N SER A 141 10.11 -5.54 -2.07
CA SER A 141 9.77 -6.26 -3.30
C SER A 141 9.47 -5.32 -4.47
N ASN A 142 8.73 -4.24 -4.23
CA ASN A 142 8.43 -3.20 -5.23
C ASN A 142 9.72 -2.54 -5.73
N LEU A 143 10.60 -2.12 -4.83
CA LEU A 143 11.92 -1.60 -5.17
C LEU A 143 12.79 -2.62 -5.93
N GLY A 144 12.70 -3.91 -5.58
CA GLY A 144 13.36 -4.99 -6.32
C GLY A 144 12.80 -5.18 -7.74
N SER A 145 11.49 -5.03 -7.94
CA SER A 145 10.88 -5.00 -9.27
C SER A 145 11.34 -3.79 -10.07
N ILE A 146 11.37 -2.60 -9.46
CA ILE A 146 11.90 -1.39 -10.11
C ILE A 146 13.37 -1.60 -10.51
N SER A 147 14.19 -2.17 -9.63
CA SER A 147 15.61 -2.47 -9.92
C SER A 147 15.77 -3.35 -11.17
N ARG A 148 14.95 -4.41 -11.31
CA ARG A 148 14.95 -5.25 -12.51
C ARG A 148 14.53 -4.45 -13.74
N GLY A 149 13.52 -3.60 -13.62
CA GLY A 149 13.12 -2.69 -14.70
C GLY A 149 14.22 -1.73 -15.12
N VAL A 150 14.98 -1.16 -14.17
CA VAL A 150 16.16 -0.33 -14.43
C VAL A 150 17.23 -1.13 -15.17
N ALA A 151 17.52 -2.36 -14.75
CA ALA A 151 18.52 -3.21 -15.39
C ALA A 151 18.13 -3.53 -16.85
N LEU A 152 16.86 -3.85 -17.11
CA LEU A 152 16.33 -4.07 -18.46
C LEU A 152 16.40 -2.79 -19.30
N TYR A 153 16.06 -1.65 -18.71
CA TYR A 153 16.15 -0.34 -19.36
C TYR A 153 17.60 -0.02 -19.77
N GLN A 154 18.56 -0.26 -18.88
CA GLN A 154 19.99 -0.05 -19.13
C GLN A 154 20.49 -0.94 -20.27
N GLN A 155 20.04 -2.19 -20.35
CA GLN A 155 20.36 -3.08 -21.47
C GLN A 155 19.86 -2.52 -22.80
N ALA A 156 18.66 -1.93 -22.82
CA ALA A 156 18.09 -1.32 -24.02
C ALA A 156 18.65 0.07 -24.35
N SER A 157 19.26 0.76 -23.37
CA SER A 157 19.63 2.19 -23.46
C SER A 157 21.12 2.44 -23.22
N ALA A 158 21.98 1.54 -23.70
CA ALA A 158 23.44 1.65 -23.64
C ALA A 158 24.02 1.90 -22.22
N GLY A 159 23.42 1.30 -21.20
CA GLY A 159 23.83 1.43 -19.80
C GLY A 159 23.36 2.70 -19.09
N SER A 160 22.59 3.55 -19.76
CA SER A 160 22.06 4.78 -19.17
C SER A 160 20.92 4.48 -18.19
N LEU A 161 20.85 5.26 -17.10
CA LEU A 161 19.69 5.25 -16.21
C LEU A 161 18.44 5.80 -16.93
N PRO A 162 17.23 5.47 -16.45
CA PRO A 162 16.00 6.08 -16.95
C PRO A 162 16.09 7.61 -16.88
N PHE A 163 16.06 8.29 -18.03
CA PHE A 163 16.37 9.72 -18.09
C PHE A 163 15.54 10.49 -19.14
N ALA A 164 14.42 11.10 -18.74
CA ALA A 164 13.51 11.83 -19.64
C ALA A 164 14.05 13.13 -20.27
N GLY A 165 15.36 13.38 -20.24
CA GLY A 165 15.97 14.59 -20.78
C GLY A 165 16.05 15.74 -19.77
N LEU A 166 16.98 16.65 -20.02
CA LEU A 166 17.15 17.87 -19.22
C LEU A 166 16.15 18.93 -19.70
N VAL A 167 15.44 19.56 -18.76
CA VAL A 167 14.65 20.76 -19.04
C VAL A 167 15.45 21.96 -18.55
N ARG A 168 15.84 22.84 -19.47
CA ARG A 168 16.70 24.00 -19.16
C ARG A 168 16.01 24.90 -18.14
N GLU A 169 16.78 25.32 -17.13
CA GLU A 169 16.36 26.25 -16.07
C GLU A 169 15.17 25.76 -15.23
N ALA A 170 14.76 24.51 -15.39
CA ALA A 170 13.64 23.95 -14.67
C ALA A 170 13.94 23.78 -13.18
N ALA A 171 12.87 23.80 -12.41
CA ALA A 171 12.88 23.37 -11.02
C ALA A 171 12.21 22.00 -10.88
N TRP A 172 12.71 21.16 -9.99
CA TRP A 172 12.09 19.88 -9.66
C TRP A 172 11.05 19.99 -8.54
N LEU A 173 11.06 21.08 -7.77
CA LEU A 173 10.06 21.36 -6.74
C LEU A 173 9.06 22.44 -7.21
N PRO A 174 7.75 22.26 -6.98
CA PRO A 174 6.76 23.30 -7.25
C PRO A 174 7.00 24.56 -6.39
N GLY A 175 6.77 25.75 -6.96
CA GLY A 175 6.92 27.02 -6.25
C GLY A 175 8.35 27.59 -6.20
N ALA A 176 9.31 26.86 -6.78
CA ALA A 176 10.69 27.27 -7.00
C ALA A 176 10.80 28.43 -8.01
N ALA A 177 10.59 29.67 -7.54
CA ALA A 177 10.50 30.89 -8.35
C ALA A 177 9.45 30.82 -9.47
N ARG A 178 8.41 31.66 -9.39
CA ARG A 178 7.24 31.70 -10.30
C ARG A 178 7.55 31.77 -11.82
N SER A 179 8.81 31.91 -12.21
CA SER A 179 9.29 32.07 -13.58
C SER A 179 10.02 30.86 -14.17
N ARG A 180 10.10 29.71 -13.46
CA ARG A 180 10.80 28.50 -13.96
C ARG A 180 9.81 27.42 -14.40
N PRO A 181 10.10 26.68 -15.49
CA PRO A 181 9.31 25.50 -15.83
C PRO A 181 9.47 24.43 -14.75
N LEU A 182 8.40 23.69 -14.46
CA LEU A 182 8.44 22.55 -13.55
C LEU A 182 8.89 21.29 -14.30
N ALA A 183 9.97 20.68 -13.86
CA ALA A 183 10.43 19.38 -14.31
C ALA A 183 10.67 18.48 -13.10
N SER A 184 9.59 17.86 -12.62
CA SER A 184 9.66 16.86 -11.54
C SER A 184 10.68 15.78 -11.85
N ASN A 185 11.40 15.33 -10.82
CA ASN A 185 12.36 14.22 -10.94
C ASN A 185 11.68 12.89 -11.28
N SER A 186 10.39 12.74 -10.97
CA SER A 186 9.64 11.50 -11.22
C SER A 186 9.53 11.13 -12.70
N ARG A 187 9.63 12.10 -13.62
CA ARG A 187 9.66 11.85 -15.09
C ARG A 187 10.71 10.83 -15.50
N HIS A 188 11.83 10.79 -14.78
CA HIS A 188 12.95 9.91 -15.10
C HIS A 188 12.56 8.45 -14.86
N VAL A 189 12.05 8.16 -13.67
CA VAL A 189 11.59 6.81 -13.30
C VAL A 189 10.26 6.44 -13.96
N TYR A 190 9.41 7.43 -14.30
CA TYR A 190 8.19 7.22 -15.08
C TYR A 190 8.45 6.58 -16.45
N ARG A 191 9.63 6.83 -17.05
CA ARG A 191 10.04 6.14 -18.29
C ARG A 191 9.99 4.63 -18.18
N LEU A 192 10.28 4.06 -17.01
CA LEU A 192 10.19 2.61 -16.78
C LEU A 192 8.75 2.12 -16.96
N VAL A 193 7.78 2.90 -16.50
CA VAL A 193 6.35 2.58 -16.63
C VAL A 193 5.89 2.81 -18.06
N LYS A 194 6.19 3.98 -18.64
CA LYS A 194 5.77 4.36 -20.01
C LYS A 194 6.30 3.41 -21.08
N LEU A 195 7.48 2.82 -20.86
CA LEU A 195 8.11 1.87 -21.79
C LEU A 195 7.95 0.40 -21.35
N SER A 196 7.07 0.12 -20.39
CA SER A 196 6.74 -1.24 -19.93
C SER A 196 7.91 -2.04 -19.35
N PHE A 197 8.90 -1.38 -18.75
CA PHE A 197 9.97 -2.01 -17.97
C PHE A 197 9.57 -2.26 -16.51
N ALA A 198 8.55 -1.56 -15.99
CA ALA A 198 8.03 -1.71 -14.64
C ALA A 198 6.53 -1.42 -14.59
N GLU A 199 5.83 -1.92 -13.57
CA GLU A 199 4.39 -1.70 -13.41
C GLU A 199 4.10 -0.47 -12.53
N PRO A 200 3.00 0.28 -12.77
CA PRO A 200 2.66 1.47 -11.97
C PRO A 200 2.57 1.20 -10.46
N LYS A 201 2.08 0.02 -10.08
CA LYS A 201 1.94 -0.37 -8.67
C LYS A 201 3.27 -0.52 -7.94
N ASP A 202 4.37 -0.75 -8.66
CA ASP A 202 5.69 -0.88 -8.06
C ASP A 202 6.21 0.47 -7.55
N PHE A 203 5.63 1.59 -8.01
CA PHE A 203 6.02 2.95 -7.60
C PHE A 203 5.25 3.49 -6.39
N VAL A 204 4.35 2.69 -5.82
CA VAL A 204 3.57 3.04 -4.64
C VAL A 204 4.01 2.19 -3.46
N CYS A 205 4.37 2.86 -2.36
CA CYS A 205 4.77 2.18 -1.14
C CYS A 205 3.50 1.65 -0.43
N PRO A 206 3.42 0.36 -0.06
CA PRO A 206 2.25 -0.20 0.63
C PRO A 206 2.00 0.36 2.05
N ALA A 207 2.93 1.16 2.57
CA ALA A 207 2.78 1.88 3.82
C ALA A 207 2.35 3.34 3.64
N ASP A 208 2.44 3.87 2.41
CA ASP A 208 1.85 5.14 2.07
C ASP A 208 0.31 5.01 2.07
N HIS A 209 -0.33 5.98 2.72
CA HIS A 209 -1.78 6.00 2.94
C HIS A 209 -2.52 6.73 1.82
N ASP A 210 -1.84 7.67 1.15
CA ASP A 210 -2.40 8.45 0.05
C ASP A 210 -2.02 7.86 -1.31
N GLY A 211 -1.05 6.95 -1.33
CA GLY A 211 -0.50 6.33 -2.52
C GLY A 211 -1.51 5.51 -3.32
N GLN A 212 -1.60 5.77 -4.62
CA GLN A 212 -2.50 5.09 -5.56
C GLN A 212 -1.78 4.81 -6.87
N PRO A 213 -1.68 3.55 -7.34
CA PRO A 213 -1.05 3.26 -8.62
C PRO A 213 -1.74 3.99 -9.76
N MET A 214 -0.97 4.57 -10.69
CA MET A 214 -1.53 5.12 -11.92
C MET A 214 -2.16 3.99 -12.75
N ARG A 215 -3.26 4.28 -13.45
CA ARG A 215 -3.92 3.28 -14.27
C ARG A 215 -3.10 2.99 -15.53
N ALA A 216 -3.06 1.71 -15.93
CA ALA A 216 -2.26 1.27 -17.07
C ALA A 216 -2.73 1.86 -18.42
N ASP A 217 -4.03 2.14 -18.55
CA ASP A 217 -4.63 2.70 -19.76
C ASP A 217 -4.37 4.21 -19.95
N GLU A 218 -3.91 4.89 -18.90
CA GLU A 218 -3.60 6.33 -18.94
C GLU A 218 -2.12 6.60 -19.23
N LEU A 219 -1.25 5.58 -19.19
CA LEU A 219 0.21 5.77 -19.25
C LEU A 219 0.71 6.41 -20.55
N ALA A 220 0.01 6.19 -21.66
CA ALA A 220 0.41 6.77 -22.95
C ALA A 220 0.18 8.29 -23.02
N ASP A 221 -0.77 8.80 -22.22
CA ASP A 221 -1.28 10.19 -22.30
C ASP A 221 -0.47 11.17 -21.44
N TYR A 222 0.54 10.69 -20.70
CA TYR A 222 1.33 11.50 -19.78
C TYR A 222 2.83 11.35 -20.05
N ASP A 223 3.60 12.37 -19.65
CA ASP A 223 5.08 12.36 -19.69
C ASP A 223 5.71 12.22 -18.29
N ASP A 224 4.87 12.15 -17.27
CA ASP A 224 5.19 11.87 -15.87
C ASP A 224 4.01 11.12 -15.23
N PHE A 225 4.13 10.75 -13.96
CA PHE A 225 3.00 10.26 -13.19
C PHE A 225 1.86 11.31 -13.15
N ALA A 226 0.60 10.88 -13.10
CA ALA A 226 -0.54 11.82 -13.18
C ALA A 226 -0.66 12.76 -11.97
N GLY A 227 -0.12 12.36 -10.81
CA GLY A 227 -0.08 13.17 -9.61
C GLY A 227 0.89 12.62 -8.55
N PRO A 228 1.16 13.40 -7.48
CA PRO A 228 2.13 13.01 -6.45
C PRO A 228 1.77 11.70 -5.72
N ASN A 229 0.48 11.37 -5.63
CA ASN A 229 0.01 10.12 -5.04
C ASN A 229 0.33 8.88 -5.89
N ASN A 230 0.72 9.03 -7.16
CA ASN A 230 1.09 7.90 -8.00
C ASN A 230 2.55 7.47 -7.86
N VAL A 231 3.35 8.18 -7.06
CA VAL A 231 4.77 7.89 -6.83
C VAL A 231 5.16 8.19 -5.38
N SER A 232 5.19 7.15 -4.54
CA SER A 232 5.51 7.28 -3.12
C SER A 232 7.01 7.39 -2.82
N TYR A 233 7.86 7.06 -3.80
CA TYR A 233 9.31 6.93 -3.62
C TYR A 233 10.04 8.22 -4.01
N ALA A 234 11.05 8.58 -3.20
CA ALA A 234 12.08 9.52 -3.61
C ALA A 234 13.08 8.82 -4.52
N SER A 235 13.64 9.54 -5.49
CA SER A 235 14.60 9.03 -6.45
C SER A 235 15.80 9.95 -6.56
N LEU A 236 16.93 9.39 -6.97
CA LEU A 236 18.18 10.09 -7.18
C LEU A 236 17.95 11.27 -8.12
N ASN A 237 18.42 12.45 -7.71
CA ASN A 237 18.27 13.66 -8.49
C ASN A 237 19.14 13.60 -9.75
N LEU A 238 18.49 13.69 -10.92
CA LEU A 238 19.16 13.65 -12.22
C LEU A 238 19.20 15.03 -12.92
N ALA A 239 18.92 16.13 -12.20
CA ALA A 239 18.93 17.49 -12.74
C ALA A 239 20.35 18.10 -12.89
N GLY A 240 21.42 17.32 -12.66
CA GLY A 240 22.81 17.76 -12.67
C GLY A 240 23.77 16.73 -13.29
N GLU A 241 24.97 16.62 -12.73
CA GLU A 241 25.94 15.61 -13.16
C GLU A 241 25.36 14.20 -12.95
N HIS A 242 25.52 13.33 -13.94
CA HIS A 242 24.99 11.98 -13.85
C HIS A 242 25.81 11.17 -12.83
N PRO A 243 25.14 10.38 -11.99
CA PRO A 243 25.84 9.55 -11.02
C PRO A 243 26.70 8.52 -11.73
N ASN A 244 27.80 8.14 -11.09
CA ASN A 244 28.57 7.00 -11.56
C ASN A 244 27.71 5.73 -11.47
N THR A 245 27.34 5.15 -12.60
CA THR A 245 26.47 3.96 -12.67
C THR A 245 27.19 2.66 -12.30
N ARG A 246 28.52 2.70 -12.10
CA ARG A 246 29.34 1.60 -11.60
C ARG A 246 30.25 2.11 -10.47
N PRO A 247 29.67 2.63 -9.39
CA PRO A 247 30.45 3.27 -8.35
C PRO A 247 31.22 2.21 -7.56
N PRO A 248 32.42 2.52 -7.05
CA PRO A 248 33.18 1.61 -6.19
C PRO A 248 32.45 1.31 -4.87
N THR A 249 31.51 2.17 -4.47
CA THR A 249 30.64 2.01 -3.30
C THR A 249 29.18 2.13 -3.72
N PRO A 250 28.25 1.30 -3.21
CA PRO A 250 26.84 1.38 -3.58
C PRO A 250 26.24 2.77 -3.27
N ILE A 251 25.76 3.45 -4.31
CA ILE A 251 25.02 4.73 -4.20
C ILE A 251 23.52 4.40 -4.10
N ALA A 252 22.81 5.09 -3.20
CA ALA A 252 21.36 4.95 -3.12
C ALA A 252 20.69 5.58 -4.35
N TYR A 253 19.73 4.87 -4.94
CA TYR A 253 19.04 5.25 -6.18
C TYR A 253 17.58 5.64 -5.93
N MET A 254 16.88 4.89 -5.08
CA MET A 254 15.50 5.19 -4.69
C MET A 254 15.28 4.82 -3.23
N SER A 255 14.36 5.51 -2.58
CA SER A 255 13.96 5.22 -1.20
C SER A 255 12.50 5.59 -0.97
N ASP A 256 11.92 5.10 0.13
CA ASP A 256 10.67 5.66 0.67
C ASP A 256 10.72 7.19 0.78
N ALA A 257 9.56 7.84 0.88
CA ALA A 257 9.38 9.29 0.78
C ALA A 257 10.40 10.11 1.58
N ASN A 258 11.00 11.12 0.92
CA ASN A 258 11.93 12.05 1.55
C ASN A 258 11.16 12.93 2.58
N PRO A 259 11.52 12.89 3.87
CA PRO A 259 10.76 13.55 4.93
C PRO A 259 10.92 15.07 4.97
N LEU A 260 11.88 15.64 4.23
CA LEU A 260 12.15 17.08 4.16
C LEU A 260 11.14 17.83 3.30
N PHE A 261 10.35 17.11 2.50
CA PHE A 261 9.37 17.70 1.61
C PHE A 261 7.98 17.18 1.97
N VAL A 262 7.04 18.11 2.13
CA VAL A 262 5.63 17.83 2.45
C VAL A 262 4.77 18.60 1.48
N ASN A 263 3.88 17.91 0.77
CA ASN A 263 2.96 18.51 -0.19
C ASN A 263 3.67 19.44 -1.20
N GLY A 264 4.79 18.96 -1.76
CA GLY A 264 5.58 19.70 -2.74
C GLY A 264 6.31 20.93 -2.20
N ARG A 265 6.54 21.02 -0.88
CA ARG A 265 7.27 22.13 -0.25
C ARG A 265 8.33 21.64 0.73
N PHE A 266 9.45 22.35 0.77
CA PHE A 266 10.49 22.12 1.76
C PHE A 266 10.00 22.52 3.18
N ASP A 267 10.19 21.63 4.16
CA ASP A 267 9.83 21.84 5.56
C ASP A 267 11.09 21.99 6.43
N ALA A 268 11.46 23.25 6.69
CA ALA A 268 12.65 23.59 7.48
C ALA A 268 12.58 23.14 8.96
N LYS A 269 11.42 22.66 9.45
CA LYS A 269 11.27 22.14 10.81
C LYS A 269 11.78 20.71 10.96
N VAL A 270 11.99 20.00 9.85
CA VAL A 270 12.44 18.62 9.86
C VAL A 270 13.97 18.58 9.98
N ASP A 271 14.49 17.90 11.00
CA ASP A 271 15.93 17.71 11.17
C ASP A 271 16.45 16.60 10.23
N PRO A 272 17.20 16.94 9.16
CA PRO A 272 17.65 15.96 8.18
C PRO A 272 18.67 14.95 8.74
N SER A 273 19.29 15.24 9.88
CA SER A 273 20.26 14.32 10.50
C SER A 273 19.61 13.11 11.17
N LYS A 274 18.30 13.17 11.41
CA LYS A 274 17.55 12.14 12.15
C LYS A 274 16.28 11.68 11.44
N ALA A 275 15.74 12.50 10.55
CA ALA A 275 14.46 12.22 9.91
C ALA A 275 14.57 11.04 8.94
N ASN A 276 13.81 9.99 9.24
CA ASN A 276 13.54 8.88 8.33
C ASN A 276 12.24 9.14 7.56
N SER A 277 11.95 8.30 6.57
CA SER A 277 10.72 8.41 5.78
C SER A 277 9.46 8.37 6.65
N ARG A 278 8.45 9.13 6.23
CA ARG A 278 7.12 9.18 6.88
C ARG A 278 6.21 8.01 6.49
N ASN A 279 6.55 7.24 5.45
CA ASN A 279 5.72 6.13 4.97
C ASN A 279 5.48 5.07 6.06
N HIS A 280 6.50 4.80 6.88
CA HIS A 280 6.41 3.74 7.88
C HIS A 280 6.09 4.27 9.29
N PRO A 281 5.33 3.50 10.10
CA PRO A 281 4.88 3.96 11.41
C PRO A 281 6.03 4.50 12.28
N ARG A 282 5.79 5.67 12.90
CA ARG A 282 6.74 6.38 13.77
C ARG A 282 8.07 6.74 13.09
N ALA A 283 8.10 6.86 11.76
CA ALA A 283 9.32 7.10 11.00
C ALA A 283 10.45 6.11 11.37
N ALA A 284 10.09 4.83 11.50
CA ALA A 284 11.02 3.80 11.97
C ALA A 284 12.18 3.50 11.01
N GLY A 285 12.15 4.03 9.78
CA GLY A 285 13.16 3.79 8.75
C GLY A 285 12.58 3.87 7.33
N GLN A 286 13.40 3.47 6.37
CA GLN A 286 13.11 3.47 4.94
C GLN A 286 13.74 2.27 4.24
N SER A 287 13.06 1.76 3.23
CA SER A 287 13.60 0.82 2.24
C SER A 287 14.37 1.63 1.21
N VAL A 288 15.61 1.24 0.96
CA VAL A 288 16.55 1.93 0.08
C VAL A 288 17.02 0.96 -0.99
N LEU A 289 16.79 1.30 -2.25
CA LEU A 289 17.33 0.65 -3.43
C LEU A 289 18.66 1.31 -3.79
N TYR A 290 19.69 0.50 -4.02
CA TYR A 290 21.01 0.93 -4.47
C TYR A 290 21.20 0.68 -5.96
N LEU A 291 22.13 1.40 -6.59
CA LEU A 291 22.48 1.22 -8.01
C LEU A 291 23.03 -0.18 -8.33
N ASP A 292 23.55 -0.90 -7.34
CA ASP A 292 23.97 -2.31 -7.48
C ASP A 292 22.78 -3.30 -7.50
N GLY A 293 21.55 -2.79 -7.38
CA GLY A 293 20.30 -3.55 -7.34
C GLY A 293 19.95 -4.13 -5.98
N SER A 294 20.79 -3.96 -4.96
CA SER A 294 20.46 -4.38 -3.60
C SER A 294 19.40 -3.45 -2.99
N VAL A 295 18.50 -4.04 -2.20
CA VAL A 295 17.49 -3.29 -1.43
C VAL A 295 17.71 -3.56 0.05
N ARG A 296 17.78 -2.51 0.86
CA ARG A 296 18.05 -2.61 2.30
C ARG A 296 17.11 -1.73 3.11
N TRP A 297 16.75 -2.20 4.30
CA TRP A 297 16.04 -1.40 5.28
C TRP A 297 17.05 -0.61 6.12
N LEU A 298 16.96 0.73 6.11
CA LEU A 298 17.77 1.61 6.93
C LEU A 298 16.92 2.25 8.02
N THR A 299 17.48 2.35 9.23
CA THR A 299 16.87 3.06 10.37
C THR A 299 17.48 4.44 10.59
N SER A 300 18.33 4.89 9.67
CA SER A 300 19.06 6.16 9.69
C SER A 300 19.05 6.75 8.28
N PRO A 301 18.93 8.08 8.13
CA PRO A 301 19.07 8.75 6.84
C PRO A 301 20.52 8.79 6.35
N VAL A 302 21.48 8.54 7.24
CA VAL A 302 22.90 8.44 6.92
C VAL A 302 23.26 6.99 6.60
N TYR A 303 23.95 6.75 5.49
CA TYR A 303 24.30 5.42 4.99
C TYR A 303 25.73 5.34 4.43
N GLY A 304 26.19 4.10 4.18
CA GLY A 304 27.45 3.84 3.51
C GLY A 304 28.70 4.19 4.34
N ALA A 305 29.87 3.83 3.82
CA ALA A 305 31.15 4.10 4.49
C ALA A 305 31.48 5.61 4.53
N LYS A 306 31.04 6.35 3.51
CA LYS A 306 31.22 7.81 3.38
C LYS A 306 30.28 8.62 4.28
N ARG A 307 29.32 7.96 4.95
CA ARG A 307 28.32 8.60 5.82
C ARG A 307 27.53 9.69 5.09
N ASP A 308 27.16 9.39 3.85
CA ASP A 308 26.33 10.25 3.03
C ASP A 308 24.87 10.24 3.54
N ASN A 309 24.13 11.32 3.31
CA ASN A 309 22.74 11.48 3.73
C ASN A 309 21.80 11.35 2.53
N LEU A 310 20.88 10.39 2.58
CA LEU A 310 19.90 10.12 1.51
C LEU A 310 19.12 11.35 1.03
N TRP A 311 18.94 12.36 1.88
CA TRP A 311 18.02 13.47 1.63
C TRP A 311 18.70 14.77 1.25
N LEU A 312 20.02 14.88 1.42
CA LEU A 312 20.72 16.16 1.31
C LEU A 312 21.58 16.22 0.06
N ALA A 313 21.71 17.42 -0.51
CA ALA A 313 22.77 17.73 -1.46
C ALA A 313 23.99 18.21 -0.66
N GLY A 314 24.91 17.29 -0.36
CA GLY A 314 26.00 17.53 0.59
C GLY A 314 25.49 18.03 1.95
N ASP A 315 25.99 19.17 2.43
CA ASP A 315 25.62 19.74 3.73
C ASP A 315 24.47 20.78 3.69
N ARG A 316 23.78 20.92 2.56
CA ARG A 316 22.73 21.94 2.39
C ARG A 316 21.53 21.66 3.29
N ARG A 317 21.03 22.71 3.96
CA ARG A 317 19.88 22.63 4.88
C ARG A 317 18.67 23.46 4.47
N ALA A 318 18.73 24.09 3.30
CA ALA A 318 17.64 24.87 2.73
C ALA A 318 17.53 24.56 1.24
N TYR A 319 16.30 24.37 0.76
CA TYR A 319 16.03 23.93 -0.60
C TYR A 319 14.98 24.84 -1.23
N VAL A 320 15.26 25.26 -2.46
CA VAL A 320 14.33 26.02 -3.30
C VAL A 320 13.92 25.24 -4.54
N GLY A 321 14.37 24.01 -4.75
CA GLY A 321 13.89 23.13 -5.83
C GLY A 321 14.73 23.13 -7.10
N ILE A 322 15.97 23.62 -7.01
CA ILE A 322 16.91 23.71 -8.14
C ILE A 322 18.27 23.10 -7.81
N GLU A 323 18.40 22.57 -6.59
CA GLU A 323 19.63 21.95 -6.12
C GLU A 323 19.92 20.70 -6.94
N ILE A 324 21.21 20.40 -7.10
CA ILE A 324 21.75 19.23 -7.79
C ILE A 324 22.68 18.48 -6.84
N PRO A 325 22.97 17.19 -7.07
CA PRO A 325 24.00 16.46 -6.33
C PRO A 325 25.33 17.21 -6.35
N VAL A 326 26.09 17.16 -5.25
CA VAL A 326 27.37 17.88 -5.15
C VAL A 326 28.57 17.12 -5.71
N SER A 327 28.40 15.81 -5.95
CA SER A 327 29.39 14.90 -6.54
C SER A 327 28.71 13.71 -7.23
N ASP A 328 29.48 12.94 -8.00
CA ASP A 328 29.00 11.77 -8.75
C ASP A 328 28.63 10.55 -7.87
N ASP A 329 28.88 10.65 -6.57
CA ASP A 329 28.60 9.66 -5.53
C ASP A 329 27.64 10.14 -4.42
N ASP A 330 27.11 11.36 -4.54
CA ASP A 330 26.13 11.95 -3.62
C ASP A 330 24.72 11.39 -3.89
N ALA A 331 24.17 10.62 -2.95
CA ALA A 331 22.81 10.13 -3.05
C ALA A 331 21.81 11.18 -2.57
N PHE A 332 21.66 12.23 -3.37
CA PHE A 332 20.64 13.24 -3.15
C PHE A 332 19.28 12.75 -3.71
N LEU A 333 18.50 12.04 -2.88
CA LEU A 333 17.19 11.52 -3.25
C LEU A 333 16.10 12.58 -3.03
N ILE A 334 15.41 12.98 -4.10
CA ILE A 334 14.36 14.01 -4.08
C ILE A 334 12.98 13.43 -4.39
N PRO A 335 11.89 14.06 -3.90
CA PRO A 335 10.54 13.58 -4.16
C PRO A 335 10.15 13.73 -5.64
N GLY A 336 9.24 12.88 -6.09
CA GLY A 336 8.43 13.16 -7.28
C GLY A 336 7.39 14.23 -6.99
N CYS A 337 7.34 15.27 -7.80
CA CYS A 337 6.33 16.33 -7.73
C CYS A 337 5.71 16.57 -9.11
N PRO A 338 5.13 15.53 -9.74
CA PRO A 338 4.52 15.67 -11.06
C PRO A 338 3.42 16.74 -11.05
N ALA A 339 3.28 17.45 -12.16
CA ALA A 339 2.19 18.39 -12.34
C ALA A 339 0.86 17.61 -12.50
N GLU A 340 -0.20 18.10 -11.88
CA GLU A 340 -1.54 17.57 -12.10
C GLU A 340 -2.02 17.98 -13.51
N GLY A 341 -2.14 17.03 -14.43
CA GLY A 341 -2.61 17.28 -15.80
C GLY A 341 -2.06 16.29 -16.83
N ARG A 342 -2.82 16.06 -17.91
CA ARG A 342 -2.35 15.26 -19.06
C ARG A 342 -1.18 15.95 -19.75
N ALA A 343 -0.36 15.21 -20.49
CA ALA A 343 0.71 15.81 -21.28
C ALA A 343 0.11 16.86 -22.23
N GLU A 344 0.39 18.14 -21.99
CA GLU A 344 0.21 19.14 -23.03
C GLU A 344 1.18 18.75 -24.15
N SER A 345 0.64 18.53 -25.34
CA SER A 345 1.41 18.10 -26.50
C SER A 345 2.48 19.13 -26.80
N VAL A 346 3.69 18.92 -26.30
CA VAL A 346 4.90 19.64 -26.69
C VAL A 346 5.29 19.17 -28.10
N ARG A 347 4.46 19.56 -29.07
CA ARG A 347 4.75 19.55 -30.52
C ARG A 347 4.81 21.00 -31.00
N SER A 348 5.77 21.74 -30.48
CA SER A 348 6.28 22.95 -31.15
C SER A 348 7.56 23.35 -30.44
N LEU A 349 8.63 23.54 -31.23
CA LEU A 349 10.04 23.81 -30.89
C LEU A 349 10.96 22.61 -31.14
N GLN A 350 10.94 22.14 -32.38
CA GLN A 350 12.15 21.71 -33.08
C GLN A 350 12.54 22.81 -34.07
#